data_AF-A0A7K2M7P7-F1
#
_entry.id   AF-A0A7K2M7P7-F1
#
_cell.length_a   1.000
_cell.length_b   1.000
_cell.length_c   1.000
_cell.angle_alpha   90.00
_cell.angle_beta   90.00
_cell.angle_gamma   90.00
#
_symmetry.space_group_name_H-M   'P 1'
#
loop_
_entity.id
_entity.type
_entity.pdbx_description
1 polymer ?
#
loop_
_entity_poly.entity_id
_entity_poly.type
_entity_poly.pdbx_seq_one_letter_code
_entity_poly.pdbx_strand_id
1 'polypeptide(L)' 'MYVCSCFGITEQQVKQHAENGACTPRQIASACKAGTDCGGCVRRIQALLGRGACP' A
#
# COMPACT_ATOMS: atom_id res chain seq x y z
N MET A 1 -2.94 11.30 5.80
CA MET A 1 -2.95 11.66 4.37
C MET A 1 -3.42 10.48 3.53
N TYR A 2 -4.15 10.73 2.43
CA TYR A 2 -4.52 9.70 1.46
C TYR A 2 -3.31 9.26 0.62
N VAL A 3 -3.15 7.96 0.47
CA VAL A 3 -2.13 7.32 -0.38
C VAL A 3 -2.74 6.93 -1.72
N CYS A 4 -3.98 6.42 -1.73
CA CYS A 4 -4.72 6.10 -2.94
C CYS A 4 -5.99 6.94 -3.02
N SER A 5 -6.09 7.81 -4.02
CA SER A 5 -7.30 8.61 -4.24
C SER A 5 -8.44 7.81 -4.88
N CYS A 6 -8.15 6.79 -5.69
CA CYS A 6 -9.18 5.98 -6.36
C CYS A 6 -10.05 5.21 -5.37
N PHE A 7 -9.44 4.64 -4.34
CA PHE A 7 -10.10 3.84 -3.32
C PHE A 7 -10.19 4.53 -1.95
N GLY A 8 -9.74 5.79 -1.85
CA GLY A 8 -9.75 6.54 -0.59
C GLY A 8 -8.87 5.93 0.50
N ILE A 9 -7.78 5.23 0.14
CA ILE A 9 -6.93 4.55 1.11
C ILE A 9 -5.98 5.54 1.77
N THR A 10 -5.90 5.49 3.09
CA THR A 10 -5.03 6.36 3.89
C THR A 10 -3.69 5.70 4.20
N GLU A 11 -2.70 6.53 4.53
CA GLU A 11 -1.40 6.03 4.98
C GLU A 11 -1.50 5.15 6.23
N GLN A 12 -2.41 5.49 7.15
CA GLN A 12 -2.65 4.69 8.35
C GLN A 12 -3.19 3.29 8.01
N GLN A 13 -4.11 3.20 7.04
CA GLN A 13 -4.58 1.89 6.56
C GLN A 13 -3.44 1.08 5.93
N VAL A 14 -2.60 1.70 5.11
CA VAL A 14 -1.44 1.02 4.52
C VAL A 14 -0.51 0.48 5.60
N LYS A 15 -0.22 1.27 6.65
CA LYS A 15 0.61 0.84 7.79
C LYS A 15 -0.05 -0.29 8.57
N GLN A 16 -1.34 -0.19 8.86
CA GLN A 16 -2.09 -1.22 9.58
C GLN A 16 -2.12 -2.55 8.80
N HIS A 17 -2.27 -2.50 7.47
CA HIS A 17 -2.16 -3.70 6.64
C HIS A 17 -0.73 -4.27 6.65
N ALA A 18 0.29 -3.40 6.63
CA ALA A 18 1.68 -3.84 6.76
C ALA A 18 1.96 -4.54 8.11
N GLU A 19 1.43 -3.99 9.21
CA GLU A 19 1.49 -4.61 10.55
C GLU A 19 0.73 -5.93 10.62
N ASN A 20 -0.38 -6.05 9.88
CA ASN A 20 -1.12 -7.30 9.71
C ASN A 20 -0.43 -8.33 8.79
N GLY A 21 0.76 -8.02 8.27
CA GLY A 21 1.59 -8.93 7.46
C GLY A 21 1.63 -8.63 5.96
N ALA A 22 1.05 -7.52 5.49
CA ALA A 22 1.14 -7.10 4.09
C ALA A 22 2.46 -6.35 3.81
N CYS A 23 3.56 -7.08 3.67
CA CYS A 23 4.91 -6.56 3.46
C CYS A 23 5.22 -6.18 2.00
N THR A 24 4.29 -6.38 1.06
CA THR A 24 4.49 -6.05 -0.36
C THR A 24 3.35 -5.18 -0.89
N PRO A 25 3.59 -4.31 -1.89
CA PRO A 25 2.53 -3.53 -2.52
C PRO A 25 1.43 -4.42 -3.11
N ARG A 26 1.78 -5.65 -3.52
CA ARG A 26 0.82 -6.63 -4.04
C ARG A 26 -0.08 -7.18 -2.93
N GLN A 27 0.46 -7.45 -1.74
CA GLN A 27 -0.33 -7.83 -0.57
C GLN A 27 -1.20 -6.67 -0.08
N ILE A 28 -0.67 -5.43 -0.07
CA ILE A 28 -1.47 -4.23 0.22
C ILE A 28 -2.63 -4.11 -0.79
N ALA A 29 -2.35 -4.30 -2.09
CA ALA A 29 -3.38 -4.31 -3.12
C ALA A 29 -4.44 -5.40 -2.89
N SER A 30 -4.04 -6.59 -2.47
CA SER A 30 -4.99 -7.66 -2.10
C SER A 30 -5.80 -7.34 -0.83
N ALA A 31 -5.20 -6.64 0.14
CA ALA A 31 -5.86 -6.32 1.40
C ALA A 31 -6.84 -5.14 1.29
N CYS A 32 -6.50 -4.10 0.53
CA CYS A 32 -7.24 -2.84 0.49
C CYS A 32 -7.48 -2.26 -0.91
N LYS A 33 -7.17 -3.00 -1.98
CA LYS A 33 -7.32 -2.59 -3.39
C LYS A 33 -6.43 -1.42 -3.83
N ALA A 34 -5.60 -0.88 -2.93
CA ALA A 34 -4.69 0.21 -3.27
C ALA A 34 -3.70 -0.24 -4.35
N GLY A 35 -3.76 0.39 -5.53
CA GLY A 35 -2.84 0.11 -6.64
C GLY A 35 -3.39 -0.85 -7.71
N THR A 36 -4.64 -1.29 -7.62
CA THR A 36 -5.27 -2.16 -8.65
C THR A 36 -5.99 -1.39 -9.77
N ASP A 37 -6.12 -0.07 -9.65
CA ASP A 37 -6.82 0.79 -10.61
C ASP A 37 -5.80 1.59 -11.45
N CYS A 38 -5.63 2.90 -11.21
CA CYS A 38 -4.69 3.74 -11.94
C CYS A 38 -3.21 3.47 -11.63
N GLY A 39 -2.90 2.69 -10.59
CA GLY A 39 -1.53 2.33 -10.19
C GLY A 39 -0.66 3.46 -9.63
N GLY A 40 -1.09 4.73 -9.64
CA GLY A 40 -0.27 5.87 -9.23
C GLY A 40 0.20 5.85 -7.77
N CYS A 41 -0.56 5.19 -6.89
CA CYS A 41 -0.21 5.04 -5.48
C CYS A 41 0.85 3.96 -5.20
N VAL A 42 1.14 3.05 -6.15
CA VAL A 42 2.02 1.88 -5.93
C VAL A 42 3.43 2.27 -5.51
N ARG A 43 4.04 3.27 -6.18
CA ARG A 43 5.37 3.77 -5.79
C ARG A 43 5.38 4.39 -4.40
N ARG A 44 4.28 5.04 -4.00
CA ARG A 44 4.16 5.65 -2.68
C ARG A 44 3.96 4.59 -1.59
N ILE A 45 3.18 3.56 -1.87
CA ILE A 45 3.03 2.38 -1.00
C ILE A 45 4.38 1.68 -0.82
N GLN A 46 5.14 1.45 -1.89
CA GLN A 46 6.50 0.89 -1.79
C GLN A 46 7.43 1.76 -0.94
N ALA A 47 7.36 3.09 -1.06
CA ALA A 47 8.15 3.98 -0.22
C ALA A 47 7.75 3.89 1.27
N LEU A 48 6.45 3.74 1.56
CA LEU A 48 5.93 3.57 2.92
C LEU A 48 6.31 2.23 3.55
N LEU A 49 6.33 1.16 2.75
CA LEU A 49 6.77 -0.18 3.16
C LEU A 49 8.30 -0.28 3.31
N GLY A 50 9.05 0.70 2.80
CA GLY A 50 10.51 0.72 2.78
C GLY A 50 11.09 0.01 1.55
N ARG A 51 12.10 0.64 0.92
CA ARG A 51 12.93 -0.02 -0.11
C ARG A 51 13.80 -1.07 0.58
N GLY A 52 13.36 -2.33 0.62
CA GLY A 52 14.26 -3.46 0.90
C GLY A 52 13.87 -4.42 2.03
N ALA A 53 12.60 -4.59 2.38
CA ALA A 53 12.20 -5.57 3.39
C ALA A 53 11.12 -6.54 2.90
N CYS A 54 11.32 -7.17 1.74
CA CYS A 54 10.80 -8.51 1.47
C CYS A 54 11.62 -9.10 0.30
N PRO A 55 12.22 -10.30 0.46
CA PRO A 55 13.08 -10.92 -0.55
C PRO A 55 12.37 -11.20 -1.88
#